data_AF-A0A078AMX5-F1
#
_entry.id   AF-A0A078AMX5-F1
#
_cell.length_a   1.000
_cell.length_b   1.000
_cell.length_c   1.000
_cell.angle_alpha   90.00
_cell.angle_beta   90.00
_cell.angle_gamma   90.00
#
_symmetry.space_group_name_H-M   'P 1'
#
loop_
_entity.id
_entity.type
_entity.pdbx_description
1 polymer ?
#
loop_
_entity_poly.entity_id
_entity_poly.type
_entity_poly.pdbx_seq_one_letter_code
_entity_poly.pdbx_strand_id
1 'polypeptide(L)'
;MDIDNCQFLNGISNLGGALYISGDSIIRISRSSFINNQANSKGGAIYTSGFQSIYIGEGTQFIDNSAVEIGEDFYITNSKNILTLNNNCTAQIGGAIYSENAQSVKIINSTFSQNKALIGQNSLHKIANQGAGGAIYYTCNSQELNCKMKFEGFNIFKDNLAEVKGGALFWDQLEPEFSRNDMFFSNNIAQLYGNDIACYSQNLQTISLQEYQNQLIEIGLYSNQDFQSRILEFQNKVISHRFLEEINFHRSGDKIPIMFLALIDKYGQIVGSDFQSKIRIIIETTNLDEQQSLYYPILEGIITYDMIGGVSVIQNIQISVKNNQAVVKSVQLKKQYVMEDLKLGLYQDFGEVAINLQISCYVYLNTPAWE
;
A
#
# COMPACT_ATOMS: atom_id res chain seq x y z
N MET A 1 -2.93 -19.88 31.57
CA MET A 1 -1.86 -20.87 31.36
C MET A 1 -0.53 -20.15 31.43
N ASP A 2 0.47 -20.74 32.06
CA ASP A 2 1.83 -20.19 32.12
C ASP A 2 2.78 -21.21 31.47
N ILE A 3 3.55 -20.75 30.48
CA ILE A 3 4.54 -21.53 29.74
C ILE A 3 5.88 -20.87 29.99
N ASP A 4 6.67 -21.47 30.86
CA ASP A 4 7.95 -20.93 31.24
C ASP A 4 9.06 -21.94 30.98
N ASN A 5 10.16 -21.48 30.39
CA ASN A 5 11.36 -22.28 30.14
C ASN A 5 11.08 -23.60 29.39
N CYS A 6 10.24 -23.53 28.35
CA CYS A 6 9.81 -24.67 27.55
C CYS A 6 10.42 -24.65 26.14
N GLN A 7 10.53 -25.82 25.52
CA GLN A 7 10.95 -25.96 24.12
C GLN A 7 9.88 -26.69 23.30
N PHE A 8 9.47 -26.09 22.18
CA PHE A 8 8.55 -26.67 21.21
C PHE A 8 9.30 -26.87 19.89
N LEU A 9 9.53 -28.14 19.52
CA LEU A 9 10.42 -28.52 18.43
C LEU A 9 9.68 -29.37 17.40
N ASN A 10 9.79 -29.02 16.12
CA ASN A 10 9.29 -29.81 14.99
C ASN A 10 7.79 -30.16 15.07
N GLY A 11 6.99 -29.29 15.69
CA GLY A 11 5.54 -29.46 15.72
C GLY A 11 4.95 -29.22 14.33
N ILE A 12 4.04 -30.10 13.88
CA ILE A 12 3.39 -29.99 12.57
C ILE A 12 1.89 -30.04 12.79
N SER A 13 1.19 -28.99 12.36
CA SER A 13 -0.26 -28.84 12.51
C SER A 13 -0.87 -28.16 11.28
N ASN A 14 -2.20 -28.07 11.22
CA ASN A 14 -2.86 -27.21 10.24
C ASN A 14 -2.80 -25.73 10.65
N LEU A 15 -2.97 -25.45 11.94
CA LEU A 15 -2.93 -24.11 12.53
C LEU A 15 -2.09 -24.17 13.80
N GLY A 16 -1.08 -23.30 13.95
CA GLY A 16 -0.21 -23.32 15.12
C GLY A 16 0.63 -24.58 15.17
N GLY A 17 1.79 -24.61 14.52
CA GLY A 17 2.64 -25.81 14.49
C GLY A 17 3.01 -26.31 15.89
N ALA A 18 3.13 -25.39 16.86
CA ALA A 18 3.30 -25.71 18.28
C ALA A 18 2.05 -25.43 19.12
N LEU A 19 1.45 -24.24 18.98
CA LEU A 19 0.36 -23.78 19.84
C LEU A 19 -0.81 -23.20 19.03
N TYR A 20 -2.00 -23.65 19.37
CA TYR A 20 -3.26 -23.06 18.94
C TYR A 20 -3.96 -22.44 20.15
N ILE A 21 -4.18 -21.13 20.13
CA ILE A 21 -4.76 -20.37 21.24
C ILE A 21 -6.09 -19.77 20.79
N SER A 22 -7.17 -20.08 21.50
CA SER A 22 -8.48 -19.48 21.21
C SER A 22 -9.39 -19.35 22.42
N GLY A 23 -10.50 -18.62 22.25
CA GLY A 23 -11.45 -18.29 23.32
C GLY A 23 -10.81 -17.38 24.37
N ASP A 24 -11.50 -17.04 25.46
CA ASP A 24 -11.07 -16.05 26.48
C ASP A 24 -9.85 -16.49 27.35
N SER A 25 -8.85 -17.11 26.71
CA SER A 25 -7.59 -17.58 27.25
C SER A 25 -6.71 -16.42 27.71
N ILE A 26 -6.11 -16.60 28.88
CA ILE A 26 -5.03 -15.76 29.42
C ILE A 26 -3.76 -16.61 29.44
N ILE A 27 -2.78 -16.26 28.61
CA ILE A 27 -1.54 -17.02 28.43
C ILE A 27 -0.33 -16.13 28.66
N ARG A 28 0.64 -16.66 29.37
CA ARG A 28 1.96 -16.06 29.53
C ARG A 28 3.00 -17.06 29.02
N ILE A 29 3.88 -16.60 28.15
CA ILE A 29 5.00 -17.36 27.59
C ILE A 29 6.29 -16.60 27.93
N SER A 30 7.18 -17.23 28.68
CA SER A 30 8.47 -16.66 29.07
C SER A 30 9.61 -17.65 28.86
N ARG A 31 10.81 -17.13 28.55
CA ARG A 31 12.06 -17.91 28.45
C ARG A 31 11.96 -19.19 27.61
N SER A 32 11.08 -19.22 26.60
CA SER A 32 10.77 -20.44 25.85
C SER A 32 11.31 -20.38 24.42
N SER A 33 11.41 -21.51 23.73
CA SER A 33 11.86 -21.55 22.32
C SER A 33 10.92 -22.35 21.43
N PHE A 34 10.54 -21.77 20.29
CA PHE A 34 9.75 -22.41 19.24
C PHE A 34 10.64 -22.57 18.02
N ILE A 35 11.00 -23.81 17.70
CA ILE A 35 12.01 -24.12 16.69
C ILE A 35 11.45 -25.11 15.67
N ASN A 36 11.58 -24.80 14.38
CA ASN A 36 11.20 -25.68 13.27
C ASN A 36 9.74 -26.14 13.31
N ASN A 37 8.83 -25.34 13.86
CA ASN A 37 7.41 -25.69 13.86
C ASN A 37 6.77 -25.27 12.52
N GLN A 38 5.85 -26.10 12.02
CA GLN A 38 5.25 -25.92 10.71
C GLN A 38 3.72 -25.96 10.80
N ALA A 39 3.07 -24.99 10.17
CA ALA A 39 1.63 -25.00 9.94
C ALA A 39 1.31 -25.16 8.45
N ASN A 40 0.38 -26.06 8.11
CA ASN A 40 -0.08 -26.23 6.72
C ASN A 40 -0.95 -25.06 6.23
N SER A 41 -1.43 -24.19 7.13
CA SER A 41 -2.22 -23.01 6.79
C SER A 41 -1.66 -21.76 7.47
N LYS A 42 -1.85 -21.59 8.78
CA LYS A 42 -1.54 -20.32 9.46
C LYS A 42 -0.83 -20.48 10.80
N GLY A 43 0.05 -19.52 11.13
CA GLY A 43 0.73 -19.44 12.43
C GLY A 43 1.72 -20.59 12.60
N GLY A 44 2.88 -20.54 11.94
CA GLY A 44 3.79 -21.69 11.89
C GLY A 44 4.26 -22.15 13.26
N ALA A 45 4.55 -21.23 14.19
CA ALA A 45 4.70 -21.58 15.61
C ALA A 45 3.38 -21.49 16.35
N ILE A 46 2.76 -20.31 16.31
CA ILE A 46 1.61 -19.98 17.15
C ILE A 46 0.49 -19.37 16.30
N TYR A 47 -0.69 -19.99 16.41
CA TYR A 47 -1.94 -19.43 15.90
C TYR A 47 -2.79 -18.93 17.05
N THR A 48 -3.32 -17.70 16.94
CA THR A 48 -4.18 -17.10 17.97
C THR A 48 -5.46 -16.54 17.37
N SER A 49 -6.61 -16.83 18.00
CA SER A 49 -7.93 -16.33 17.58
C SER A 49 -8.85 -16.08 18.77
N GLY A 50 -9.22 -14.81 19.00
CA GLY A 50 -10.21 -14.43 20.02
C GLY A 50 -9.79 -14.76 21.45
N PHE A 51 -8.68 -14.18 21.93
CA PHE A 51 -8.12 -14.38 23.28
C PHE A 51 -8.33 -13.21 24.24
N GLN A 52 -8.17 -13.46 25.56
CA GLN A 52 -8.28 -12.46 26.63
C GLN A 52 -6.98 -11.74 26.97
N SER A 53 -5.84 -12.40 26.92
CA SER A 53 -4.53 -11.73 27.00
C SER A 53 -3.43 -12.74 26.67
N ILE A 54 -2.45 -12.31 25.88
CA ILE A 54 -1.25 -13.11 25.63
C ILE A 54 -0.03 -12.23 25.91
N TYR A 55 0.83 -12.70 26.80
CA TYR A 55 2.17 -12.15 26.98
C TYR A 55 3.20 -13.13 26.43
N ILE A 56 4.10 -12.64 25.58
CA ILE A 56 5.25 -13.40 25.10
C ILE A 56 6.48 -12.55 25.32
N GLY A 57 7.44 -13.05 26.09
CA GLY A 57 8.65 -12.27 26.31
C GLY A 57 9.72 -12.97 27.11
N GLU A 58 10.56 -12.16 27.75
CA GLU A 58 11.64 -12.62 28.63
C GLU A 58 12.62 -13.57 27.92
N GLY A 59 13.06 -13.17 26.72
CA GLY A 59 14.00 -13.94 25.90
C GLY A 59 13.38 -15.14 25.18
N THR A 60 12.05 -15.14 24.96
CA THR A 60 11.40 -16.17 24.16
C THR A 60 11.80 -16.04 22.69
N GLN A 61 12.14 -17.15 22.02
CA GLN A 61 12.66 -17.14 20.65
C GLN A 61 11.79 -17.94 19.67
N PHE A 62 11.72 -17.45 18.43
CA PHE A 62 11.03 -18.08 17.31
C PHE A 62 12.05 -18.27 16.18
N ILE A 63 12.39 -19.53 15.90
CA ILE A 63 13.49 -19.88 15.01
C ILE A 63 12.95 -20.85 13.97
N ASP A 64 13.11 -20.51 12.69
CA ASP A 64 12.83 -21.38 11.56
C ASP A 64 11.42 -22.00 11.57
N ASN A 65 10.42 -21.29 12.11
CA ASN A 65 9.03 -21.73 11.98
C ASN A 65 8.47 -21.25 10.65
N SER A 66 7.48 -21.98 10.13
CA SER A 66 6.91 -21.69 8.82
C SER A 66 5.42 -21.99 8.73
N ALA A 67 4.72 -21.19 7.92
CA ALA A 67 3.33 -21.44 7.56
C ALA A 67 3.18 -21.43 6.05
N VAL A 68 2.46 -22.39 5.49
CA VAL A 68 2.31 -22.49 4.02
C VAL A 68 1.48 -21.35 3.43
N GLU A 69 0.47 -20.86 4.16
CA GLU A 69 -0.39 -19.77 3.65
C GLU A 69 -0.03 -18.40 4.24
N ILE A 70 -0.17 -18.20 5.56
CA ILE A 70 -0.04 -16.86 6.19
C ILE A 70 0.49 -16.92 7.62
N GLY A 71 1.39 -15.98 7.98
CA GLY A 71 1.84 -15.75 9.35
C GLY A 71 2.78 -16.85 9.82
N GLU A 72 4.06 -16.70 9.49
CA GLU A 72 4.99 -17.83 9.55
C GLU A 72 5.47 -18.17 10.94
N ASP A 73 5.84 -17.20 11.78
CA ASP A 73 5.96 -17.49 13.21
C ASP A 73 4.60 -17.36 13.88
N PHE A 74 3.90 -16.25 13.61
CA PHE A 74 2.67 -15.88 14.29
C PHE A 74 1.56 -15.47 13.35
N TYR A 75 0.37 -16.00 13.66
CA TYR A 75 -0.88 -15.49 13.11
C TYR A 75 -1.80 -15.03 14.25
N ILE A 76 -2.23 -13.77 14.17
CA ILE A 76 -3.12 -13.14 15.16
C ILE A 76 -4.37 -12.70 14.43
N THR A 77 -5.52 -13.18 14.88
CA THR A 77 -6.81 -12.76 14.33
C THR A 77 -7.86 -12.45 15.40
N ASN A 78 -8.76 -11.51 15.12
CA ASN A 78 -9.99 -11.22 15.88
C ASN A 78 -9.79 -11.12 17.40
N SER A 79 -8.70 -10.48 17.81
CA SER A 79 -8.27 -10.47 19.21
C SER A 79 -8.72 -9.18 19.86
N LYS A 80 -9.67 -9.28 20.81
CA LYS A 80 -10.21 -8.11 21.54
C LYS A 80 -9.27 -7.55 22.60
N ASN A 81 -8.11 -8.18 22.79
CA ASN A 81 -7.28 -7.96 23.97
C ASN A 81 -5.78 -7.87 23.63
N ILE A 82 -4.99 -7.53 24.65
CA ILE A 82 -3.59 -7.12 24.54
C ILE A 82 -2.69 -8.34 24.24
N LEU A 83 -2.02 -8.33 23.09
CA LEU A 83 -0.79 -9.10 22.89
C LEU A 83 0.41 -8.23 23.26
N THR A 84 1.28 -8.69 24.16
CA THR A 84 2.56 -8.03 24.43
C THR A 84 3.72 -8.91 24.02
N LEU A 85 4.52 -8.45 23.06
CA LEU A 85 5.83 -9.00 22.70
C LEU A 85 6.91 -8.16 23.40
N ASN A 86 7.71 -8.74 24.29
CA ASN A 86 8.65 -7.97 25.12
C ASN A 86 9.99 -8.67 25.38
N ASN A 87 11.09 -7.91 25.39
CA ASN A 87 12.43 -8.31 25.82
C ASN A 87 13.05 -9.45 25.00
N ASN A 88 13.75 -9.09 23.91
CA ASN A 88 14.65 -9.95 23.15
C ASN A 88 13.98 -11.14 22.43
N CYS A 89 12.73 -10.98 22.00
CA CYS A 89 12.17 -11.91 21.03
C CYS A 89 12.87 -11.72 19.68
N THR A 90 13.40 -12.81 19.13
CA THR A 90 13.94 -12.89 17.76
C THR A 90 13.06 -13.83 16.95
N ALA A 91 12.62 -13.35 15.79
CA ALA A 91 11.93 -14.09 14.74
C ALA A 91 12.85 -14.13 13.51
N GLN A 92 13.01 -15.30 12.87
CA GLN A 92 14.07 -15.53 11.88
C GLN A 92 13.61 -15.88 10.46
N ILE A 93 12.35 -16.25 10.19
CA ILE A 93 11.88 -16.61 8.83
C ILE A 93 10.40 -16.21 8.63
N GLY A 94 10.04 -15.72 7.44
CA GLY A 94 8.64 -15.80 6.98
C GLY A 94 7.68 -14.60 7.20
N GLY A 95 8.09 -13.35 7.41
CA GLY A 95 7.09 -12.31 7.78
C GLY A 95 6.49 -12.63 9.16
N ALA A 96 7.38 -12.67 10.16
CA ALA A 96 7.18 -13.09 11.56
C ALA A 96 5.76 -12.95 12.11
N ILE A 97 5.12 -11.79 11.92
CA ILE A 97 3.80 -11.52 12.47
C ILE A 97 2.84 -11.12 11.37
N TYR A 98 1.78 -11.90 11.23
CA TYR A 98 0.57 -11.47 10.53
C TYR A 98 -0.51 -11.13 11.55
N SER A 99 -0.90 -9.86 11.61
CA SER A 99 -1.91 -9.34 12.54
C SER A 99 -3.13 -8.83 11.77
N GLU A 100 -4.25 -9.52 11.91
CA GLU A 100 -5.53 -9.19 11.27
C GLU A 100 -6.59 -8.89 12.31
N ASN A 101 -7.20 -7.72 12.25
CA ASN A 101 -8.33 -7.34 13.12
C ASN A 101 -8.00 -7.44 14.62
N ALA A 102 -6.75 -7.16 15.00
CA ALA A 102 -6.32 -7.17 16.38
C ALA A 102 -6.63 -5.83 17.05
N GLN A 103 -7.52 -5.84 18.05
CA GLN A 103 -7.95 -4.62 18.75
C GLN A 103 -6.82 -3.99 19.58
N SER A 104 -5.86 -4.77 20.06
CA SER A 104 -4.69 -4.24 20.78
C SER A 104 -3.46 -5.16 20.67
N VAL A 105 -2.45 -4.70 19.94
CA VAL A 105 -1.12 -5.33 19.88
C VAL A 105 -0.08 -4.34 20.36
N LYS A 106 0.79 -4.78 21.26
CA LYS A 106 1.87 -3.99 21.84
C LYS A 106 3.20 -4.70 21.64
N ILE A 107 4.10 -4.07 20.91
CA ILE A 107 5.44 -4.59 20.64
C ILE A 107 6.44 -3.72 21.40
N ILE A 108 7.25 -4.34 22.25
CA ILE A 108 8.15 -3.65 23.16
C ILE A 108 9.55 -4.27 23.07
N ASN A 109 10.60 -3.45 22.92
CA ASN A 109 12.00 -3.90 22.98
C ASN A 109 12.28 -5.21 22.21
N SER A 110 11.78 -5.31 20.97
CA SER A 110 11.77 -6.55 20.18
C SER A 110 12.69 -6.45 18.97
N THR A 111 13.23 -7.59 18.52
CA THR A 111 14.13 -7.66 17.35
C THR A 111 13.55 -8.59 16.28
N PHE A 112 13.27 -8.02 15.12
CA PHE A 112 12.85 -8.75 13.93
C PHE A 112 14.02 -8.81 12.96
N SER A 113 14.65 -9.98 12.82
CA SER A 113 15.84 -10.14 12.00
C SER A 113 15.72 -11.29 11.00
N GLN A 114 16.07 -11.06 9.74
CA GLN A 114 16.12 -12.10 8.70
C GLN A 114 14.75 -12.70 8.30
N ASN A 115 13.65 -12.04 8.67
CA ASN A 115 12.31 -12.46 8.30
C ASN A 115 12.05 -12.23 6.80
N LYS A 116 11.24 -13.09 6.18
CA LYS A 116 11.00 -13.05 4.73
C LYS A 116 9.53 -13.24 4.37
N ALA A 117 8.87 -12.26 3.78
CA ALA A 117 7.56 -12.46 3.18
C ALA A 117 7.73 -12.86 1.70
N LEU A 118 7.39 -14.10 1.35
CA LEU A 118 7.53 -14.65 -0.01
C LEU A 118 6.16 -14.92 -0.65
N ILE A 119 6.09 -14.91 -1.98
CA ILE A 119 4.93 -15.32 -2.77
C ILE A 119 5.00 -16.83 -2.97
N GLY A 120 4.02 -17.55 -2.41
CA GLY A 120 3.92 -19.00 -2.60
C GLY A 120 3.63 -19.36 -4.07
N GLN A 121 4.49 -20.17 -4.69
CA GLN A 121 4.38 -20.52 -6.11
C GLN A 121 3.11 -21.34 -6.50
N ASN A 122 2.34 -21.81 -5.52
CA ASN A 122 1.20 -22.72 -5.70
C ASN A 122 -0.11 -22.23 -5.04
N SER A 123 -0.28 -20.95 -4.77
CA SER A 123 -1.53 -20.47 -4.18
C SER A 123 -2.67 -20.48 -5.21
N LEU A 124 -3.46 -21.56 -5.22
CA LEU A 124 -4.72 -21.69 -5.97
C LEU A 124 -5.69 -20.52 -5.69
N HIS A 125 -5.52 -19.88 -4.54
CA HIS A 125 -6.13 -18.60 -4.19
C HIS A 125 -5.04 -17.53 -4.22
N LYS A 126 -5.13 -16.56 -5.14
CA LYS A 126 -4.32 -15.32 -5.06
C LYS A 126 -4.71 -14.61 -3.77
N ILE A 127 -4.00 -14.87 -2.68
CA ILE A 127 -4.18 -14.11 -1.45
C ILE A 127 -3.69 -12.69 -1.77
N ALA A 128 -4.59 -11.71 -1.63
CA ALA A 128 -4.24 -10.31 -1.78
C ALA A 128 -3.10 -9.98 -0.81
N ASN A 129 -2.08 -9.28 -1.29
CA ASN A 129 -0.91 -8.84 -0.50
C ASN A 129 0.08 -9.93 -0.05
N GLN A 130 0.17 -11.09 -0.75
CA GLN A 130 1.33 -11.99 -0.58
C GLN A 130 2.66 -11.25 -0.80
N GLY A 131 3.70 -11.68 -0.07
CA GLY A 131 5.01 -11.06 -0.14
C GLY A 131 5.08 -9.64 0.46
N ALA A 132 4.10 -9.23 1.27
CA ALA A 132 4.12 -7.96 1.98
C ALA A 132 4.48 -8.13 3.47
N GLY A 133 5.14 -7.13 4.05
CA GLY A 133 5.45 -7.12 5.49
C GLY A 133 6.53 -8.13 5.86
N GLY A 134 7.76 -7.89 5.40
CA GLY A 134 8.87 -8.84 5.52
C GLY A 134 9.17 -9.27 6.95
N ALA A 135 8.87 -8.44 7.96
CA ALA A 135 8.74 -8.86 9.35
C ALA A 135 7.29 -8.82 9.87
N ILE A 136 6.56 -7.74 9.61
CA ILE A 136 5.20 -7.54 10.15
C ILE A 136 4.25 -7.11 9.04
N TYR A 137 3.15 -7.84 8.92
CA TYR A 137 1.96 -7.45 8.18
C TYR A 137 0.84 -7.08 9.16
N TYR A 138 0.34 -5.85 9.08
CA TYR A 138 -0.72 -5.35 9.96
C TYR A 138 -1.93 -4.87 9.16
N THR A 139 -3.08 -5.51 9.39
CA THR A 139 -4.35 -5.15 8.75
C THR A 139 -5.50 -5.06 9.73
N CYS A 140 -6.51 -4.30 9.34
CA CYS A 140 -7.73 -4.05 10.12
C CYS A 140 -8.97 -4.19 9.24
N ASN A 141 -10.12 -4.23 9.89
CA ASN A 141 -11.41 -4.20 9.21
C ASN A 141 -11.67 -2.74 8.79
N SER A 142 -11.79 -2.51 7.49
CA SER A 142 -11.98 -1.18 6.90
C SER A 142 -13.29 -0.49 7.31
N GLN A 143 -14.27 -1.24 7.81
CA GLN A 143 -15.56 -0.73 8.28
C GLN A 143 -15.54 -0.38 9.77
N GLU A 144 -14.97 -1.26 10.59
CA GLU A 144 -14.98 -1.09 12.06
C GLU A 144 -13.85 -0.20 12.57
N LEU A 145 -12.67 -0.25 11.92
CA LEU A 145 -11.47 0.53 12.28
C LEU A 145 -11.14 0.47 13.78
N ASN A 146 -11.38 -0.68 14.42
CA ASN A 146 -11.22 -0.89 15.87
C ASN A 146 -9.89 -1.56 16.25
N CYS A 147 -8.91 -1.54 15.35
CA CYS A 147 -7.61 -2.17 15.56
C CYS A 147 -6.57 -1.18 16.05
N LYS A 148 -5.64 -1.64 16.89
CA LYS A 148 -4.54 -0.83 17.38
C LYS A 148 -3.28 -1.65 17.52
N MET A 149 -2.22 -1.25 16.81
CA MET A 149 -0.87 -1.74 17.02
C MET A 149 0.00 -0.59 17.55
N LYS A 150 0.78 -0.84 18.59
CA LYS A 150 1.66 0.15 19.21
C LYS A 150 3.06 -0.42 19.43
N PHE A 151 4.07 0.33 19.03
CA PHE A 151 5.48 0.08 19.35
C PHE A 151 5.90 0.96 20.52
N GLU A 152 6.57 0.36 21.52
CA GLU A 152 7.18 1.07 22.64
C GLU A 152 8.60 0.58 22.90
N GLY A 153 9.44 1.41 23.52
CA GLY A 153 10.84 1.08 23.72
C GLY A 153 11.59 0.91 22.39
N PHE A 154 12.77 0.29 22.41
CA PHE A 154 13.65 0.24 21.25
C PHE A 154 13.42 -1.03 20.42
N ASN A 155 12.82 -0.88 19.23
CA ASN A 155 12.50 -1.99 18.35
C ASN A 155 13.42 -2.01 17.12
N ILE A 156 13.95 -3.18 16.80
CA ILE A 156 14.98 -3.38 15.78
C ILE A 156 14.40 -4.22 14.64
N PHE A 157 14.51 -3.74 13.42
CA PHE A 157 14.16 -4.42 12.18
C PHE A 157 15.39 -4.50 11.30
N LYS A 158 15.95 -5.70 11.13
CA LYS A 158 17.21 -5.89 10.43
C LYS A 158 17.19 -7.04 9.42
N ASP A 159 17.75 -6.82 8.24
CA ASP A 159 17.94 -7.86 7.22
C ASP A 159 16.62 -8.57 6.82
N ASN A 160 15.46 -7.90 6.95
CA ASN A 160 14.17 -8.48 6.57
C ASN A 160 13.90 -8.29 5.08
N LEU A 161 13.15 -9.21 4.46
CA LEU A 161 12.86 -9.23 3.02
C LEU A 161 11.36 -9.33 2.77
N ALA A 162 10.84 -8.53 1.85
CA ALA A 162 9.51 -8.68 1.28
C ALA A 162 9.63 -8.78 -0.25
N GLU A 163 9.00 -9.79 -0.86
CA GLU A 163 8.98 -9.91 -2.33
C GLU A 163 8.14 -8.82 -3.00
N VAL A 164 7.24 -8.17 -2.28
CA VAL A 164 6.38 -7.12 -2.84
C VAL A 164 6.65 -5.80 -2.13
N LYS A 165 6.27 -5.68 -0.85
CA LYS A 165 6.23 -4.37 -0.18
C LYS A 165 6.44 -4.43 1.32
N GLY A 166 6.99 -3.36 1.89
CA GLY A 166 7.19 -3.24 3.35
C GLY A 166 8.19 -4.27 3.86
N GLY A 167 9.46 -4.12 3.51
CA GLY A 167 10.50 -5.10 3.82
C GLY A 167 10.66 -5.38 5.32
N ALA A 168 10.36 -4.40 6.19
CA ALA A 168 10.16 -4.65 7.61
C ALA A 168 8.68 -4.65 8.00
N LEU A 169 7.97 -3.54 7.79
CA LEU A 169 6.59 -3.34 8.24
C LEU A 169 5.70 -2.92 7.06
N PHE A 170 4.58 -3.61 6.90
CA PHE A 170 3.51 -3.20 6.01
C PHE A 170 2.19 -3.04 6.78
N TRP A 171 1.43 -1.98 6.47
CA TRP A 171 0.08 -1.78 6.97
C TRP A 171 -0.88 -1.23 5.90
N ASP A 172 -2.13 -1.66 5.90
CA ASP A 172 -3.09 -1.36 4.80
C ASP A 172 -4.35 -0.59 5.22
N GLN A 173 -4.66 -0.46 6.51
CA GLN A 173 -5.84 0.30 6.97
C GLN A 173 -5.48 1.41 7.97
N LEU A 174 -4.89 1.04 9.11
CA LEU A 174 -4.54 1.97 10.18
C LEU A 174 -3.03 1.95 10.41
N GLU A 175 -2.44 3.13 10.58
CA GLU A 175 -1.01 3.22 10.90
C GLU A 175 -0.76 2.76 12.34
N PRO A 176 0.27 1.93 12.59
CA PRO A 176 0.73 1.64 13.94
C PRO A 176 1.21 2.89 14.69
N GLU A 177 1.00 2.94 16.00
CA GLU A 177 1.52 4.00 16.85
C GLU A 177 2.98 3.73 17.18
N PHE A 178 3.91 4.56 16.69
CA PHE A 178 5.34 4.47 17.01
C PHE A 178 6.03 5.84 17.02
N SER A 179 7.17 5.90 17.70
CA SER A 179 8.11 7.02 17.62
C SER A 179 9.26 6.65 16.69
N ARG A 180 9.61 7.53 15.75
CA ARG A 180 10.69 7.27 14.78
C ARG A 180 12.05 7.01 15.44
N ASN A 181 12.31 7.62 16.59
CA ASN A 181 13.57 7.44 17.32
C ASN A 181 13.67 6.07 18.01
N ASP A 182 12.53 5.41 18.19
CA ASP A 182 12.39 4.15 18.90
C ASP A 182 12.35 2.94 17.94
N MET A 183 12.47 3.21 16.63
CA MET A 183 12.45 2.22 15.56
C MET A 183 13.79 2.26 14.83
N PHE A 184 14.54 1.17 14.88
CA PHE A 184 15.80 1.03 14.15
C PHE A 184 15.62 0.09 12.97
N PHE A 185 15.90 0.60 11.77
CA PHE A 185 15.83 -0.16 10.53
C PHE A 185 17.22 -0.30 9.89
N SER A 186 17.57 -1.50 9.43
CA SER A 186 18.86 -1.76 8.80
C SER A 186 18.74 -2.89 7.77
N ASN A 187 19.14 -2.63 6.52
CA ASN A 187 19.17 -3.63 5.44
C ASN A 187 17.84 -4.37 5.20
N ASN A 188 16.70 -3.75 5.47
CA ASN A 188 15.43 -4.32 5.06
C ASN A 188 15.24 -4.07 3.57
N ILE A 189 14.62 -5.01 2.87
CA ILE A 189 14.47 -4.98 1.41
C ILE A 189 13.03 -5.30 1.06
N ALA A 190 12.41 -4.47 0.24
CA ALA A 190 11.20 -4.78 -0.49
C ALA A 190 11.50 -4.72 -1.99
N GLN A 191 11.14 -5.73 -2.77
CA GLN A 191 11.53 -5.75 -4.19
C GLN A 191 10.80 -4.68 -5.01
N LEU A 192 9.52 -4.38 -4.70
CA LEU A 192 8.76 -3.41 -5.48
C LEU A 192 8.62 -2.06 -4.78
N TYR A 193 8.44 -2.03 -3.46
CA TYR A 193 8.19 -0.77 -2.77
C TYR A 193 8.31 -0.82 -1.23
N GLY A 194 9.04 0.15 -0.66
CA GLY A 194 9.10 0.42 0.77
C GLY A 194 9.93 -0.59 1.55
N ASN A 195 11.24 -0.40 1.56
CA ASN A 195 12.21 -1.27 2.22
C ASN A 195 11.95 -1.43 3.72
N ASP A 196 11.70 -0.33 4.41
CA ASP A 196 11.48 -0.35 5.86
C ASP A 196 9.98 -0.38 6.19
N ILE A 197 9.27 0.70 5.88
CA ILE A 197 7.84 0.82 6.14
C ILE A 197 7.13 1.12 4.84
N ALA A 198 6.05 0.39 4.57
CA ALA A 198 5.17 0.61 3.43
C ALA A 198 3.70 0.64 3.87
N CYS A 199 2.87 1.38 3.13
CA CYS A 199 1.44 1.36 3.32
C CYS A 199 0.68 1.45 1.98
N TYR A 200 -0.65 1.44 2.04
CA TYR A 200 -1.48 1.67 0.87
C TYR A 200 -1.32 3.11 0.34
N SER A 201 -1.70 3.34 -0.93
CA SER A 201 -1.61 4.67 -1.54
C SER A 201 -2.58 5.65 -0.90
N GLN A 202 -2.09 6.81 -0.47
CA GLN A 202 -2.91 7.85 0.13
C GLN A 202 -3.17 8.99 -0.83
N ASN A 203 -2.17 9.37 -1.62
CA ASN A 203 -2.23 10.53 -2.49
C ASN A 203 -1.93 10.16 -3.95
N LEU A 204 -2.37 11.04 -4.86
CA LEU A 204 -1.94 11.06 -6.26
C LEU A 204 -1.14 12.34 -6.45
N GLN A 205 0.09 12.22 -6.94
CA GLN A 205 0.98 13.36 -7.13
C GLN A 205 1.51 13.41 -8.56
N THR A 206 1.81 14.61 -9.04
CA THR A 206 2.63 14.78 -10.25
C THR A 206 4.10 14.52 -9.93
N ILE A 207 4.75 13.79 -10.83
CA ILE A 207 6.18 13.50 -10.76
C ILE A 207 6.87 13.97 -12.04
N SER A 208 8.18 14.10 -11.98
CA SER A 208 9.03 14.37 -13.12
C SER A 208 9.14 13.15 -14.04
N LEU A 209 9.52 13.39 -15.30
CA LEU A 209 9.89 12.32 -16.22
C LEU A 209 11.03 11.44 -15.66
N GLN A 210 11.99 12.04 -14.95
CA GLN A 210 13.10 11.31 -14.36
C GLN A 210 12.63 10.35 -13.26
N GLU A 211 11.75 10.81 -12.36
CA GLU A 211 11.17 9.96 -11.32
C GLU A 211 10.35 8.82 -11.92
N TYR A 212 9.58 9.10 -12.99
CA TYR A 212 8.82 8.07 -13.71
C TYR A 212 9.73 6.98 -14.29
N GLN A 213 10.83 7.38 -14.93
CA GLN A 213 11.80 6.46 -15.51
C GLN A 213 12.53 5.66 -14.43
N ASN A 214 12.99 6.32 -13.36
CA ASN A 214 13.66 5.68 -12.24
C ASN A 214 12.76 4.60 -11.62
N GLN A 215 11.49 4.92 -11.35
CA GLN A 215 10.53 3.97 -10.80
C GLN A 215 10.42 2.70 -11.64
N LEU A 216 10.26 2.85 -12.96
CA LEU A 216 10.11 1.73 -13.89
C LEU A 216 11.37 0.87 -14.02
N ILE A 217 12.55 1.47 -13.81
CA ILE A 217 13.83 0.75 -13.76
C ILE A 217 13.99 0.03 -12.42
N GLU A 218 13.65 0.69 -11.31
CA GLU A 218 13.77 0.14 -9.95
C GLU A 218 12.94 -1.13 -9.78
N ILE A 219 11.73 -1.16 -10.33
CA ILE A 219 10.87 -2.36 -10.33
C ILE A 219 11.21 -3.37 -11.45
N GLY A 220 12.26 -3.11 -12.24
CA GLY A 220 12.80 -4.06 -13.22
C GLY A 220 12.00 -4.21 -14.53
N LEU A 221 11.07 -3.30 -14.84
CA LEU A 221 10.28 -3.38 -16.08
C LEU A 221 11.01 -2.83 -17.30
N TYR A 222 11.92 -1.87 -17.08
CA TYR A 222 12.66 -1.21 -18.14
C TYR A 222 14.13 -1.07 -17.77
N SER A 223 14.99 -1.04 -18.78
CA SER A 223 16.39 -0.68 -18.65
C SER A 223 16.63 0.79 -19.01
N ASN A 224 17.78 1.32 -18.61
CA ASN A 224 18.22 2.64 -19.07
C ASN A 224 18.25 2.75 -20.61
N GLN A 225 18.57 1.67 -21.32
CA GLN A 225 18.65 1.66 -22.79
C GLN A 225 17.27 1.78 -23.45
N ASP A 226 16.25 1.18 -22.83
CA ASP A 226 14.87 1.26 -23.32
C ASP A 226 14.36 2.71 -23.33
N PHE A 227 14.71 3.48 -22.30
CA PHE A 227 14.34 4.89 -22.24
C PHE A 227 15.15 5.75 -23.20
N GLN A 228 16.43 5.48 -23.43
CA GLN A 228 17.23 6.23 -24.42
C GLN A 228 16.60 6.20 -25.82
N SER A 229 15.97 5.09 -26.20
CA SER A 229 15.26 4.96 -27.47
C SER A 229 13.93 5.75 -27.52
N ARG A 230 13.33 6.05 -26.36
CA ARG A 230 12.05 6.77 -26.22
C ARG A 230 12.20 8.27 -25.90
N ILE A 231 13.39 8.72 -25.51
CA ILE A 231 13.68 10.12 -25.13
C ILE A 231 13.31 11.13 -26.24
N LEU A 232 13.50 10.76 -27.51
CA LEU A 232 13.17 11.59 -28.68
C LEU A 232 11.67 11.93 -28.79
N GLU A 233 10.78 11.09 -28.27
CA GLU A 233 9.33 11.32 -28.31
C GLU A 233 8.84 12.30 -27.23
N PHE A 234 9.50 12.29 -26.06
CA PHE A 234 9.08 13.08 -24.90
C PHE A 234 9.74 14.46 -24.82
N GLN A 235 11.00 14.60 -25.26
CA GLN A 235 11.74 15.88 -25.16
C GLN A 235 11.08 17.04 -25.93
N ASN A 236 10.27 16.76 -26.96
CA ASN A 236 9.58 17.79 -27.74
C ASN A 236 8.20 18.20 -27.17
N LYS A 237 7.73 17.60 -26.06
CA LYS A 237 6.35 17.79 -25.54
C LYS A 237 6.26 18.10 -24.04
N VAL A 238 7.34 17.97 -23.28
CA VAL A 238 7.33 18.19 -21.82
C VAL A 238 7.53 19.68 -21.53
N ILE A 239 6.49 20.33 -21.00
CA ILE A 239 6.61 21.69 -20.44
C ILE A 239 7.22 21.58 -19.04
N SER A 240 8.26 22.39 -18.82
CA SER A 240 8.95 22.59 -17.54
C SER A 240 8.00 22.64 -16.34
N HIS A 241 8.38 22.01 -15.23
CA HIS A 241 7.73 21.98 -13.91
C HIS A 241 6.92 23.24 -13.55
N ARG A 242 5.72 23.37 -14.10
CA ARG A 242 4.69 24.23 -13.51
C ARG A 242 3.84 23.31 -12.67
N PHE A 243 3.85 23.60 -11.38
CA PHE A 243 2.74 23.28 -10.49
C PHE A 243 1.44 23.55 -11.25
N LEU A 244 0.44 22.67 -11.09
CA LEU A 244 -0.87 22.69 -11.74
C LEU A 244 -1.75 23.92 -11.44
N GLU A 245 -1.14 25.04 -11.11
CA GLU A 245 -1.82 26.32 -11.03
C GLU A 245 -1.85 26.93 -12.44
N GLU A 246 -3.00 26.73 -13.08
CA GLU A 246 -3.46 27.38 -14.31
C GLU A 246 -2.71 26.99 -15.60
N ILE A 247 -3.06 25.82 -16.16
CA ILE A 247 -2.87 25.61 -17.61
C ILE A 247 -3.91 26.50 -18.31
N ASN A 248 -3.45 27.62 -18.85
CA ASN A 248 -4.26 28.50 -19.68
C ASN A 248 -4.50 27.84 -21.04
N PHE A 249 -5.69 27.28 -21.26
CA PHE A 249 -6.10 26.83 -22.59
C PHE A 249 -6.68 28.01 -23.32
N HIS A 250 -6.11 28.38 -24.47
CA HIS A 250 -6.51 29.59 -25.17
C HIS A 250 -7.56 29.32 -26.24
N ARG A 251 -7.71 28.09 -26.75
CA ARG A 251 -8.64 27.74 -27.85
C ARG A 251 -9.19 26.32 -27.77
N SER A 252 -10.35 26.11 -28.38
CA SER A 252 -10.89 24.77 -28.68
C SER A 252 -9.87 23.98 -29.51
N GLY A 253 -9.56 22.76 -29.09
CA GLY A 253 -8.58 21.89 -29.73
C GLY A 253 -7.17 21.93 -29.11
N ASP A 254 -6.97 22.74 -28.07
CA ASP A 254 -5.73 22.70 -27.29
C ASP A 254 -5.56 21.32 -26.61
N LYS A 255 -4.32 20.83 -26.59
CA LYS A 255 -3.95 19.56 -26.00
C LYS A 255 -3.55 19.74 -24.55
N ILE A 256 -3.98 18.83 -23.69
CA ILE A 256 -3.47 18.75 -22.32
C ILE A 256 -2.00 18.34 -22.40
N PRO A 257 -1.09 19.05 -21.70
CA PRO A 257 0.32 18.69 -21.65
C PRO A 257 0.50 17.29 -21.07
N ILE A 258 1.60 16.63 -21.45
CA ILE A 258 1.94 15.32 -20.89
C ILE A 258 2.19 15.48 -19.39
N MET A 259 1.55 14.63 -18.59
CA MET A 259 1.76 14.59 -17.13
C MET A 259 2.19 13.18 -16.71
N PHE A 260 3.11 13.11 -15.76
CA PHE A 260 3.46 11.86 -15.09
C PHE A 260 2.86 11.89 -13.70
N LEU A 261 2.12 10.85 -13.36
CA LEU A 261 1.42 10.73 -12.09
C LEU A 261 1.92 9.52 -11.34
N ALA A 262 1.97 9.64 -10.01
CA ALA A 262 2.35 8.55 -9.12
C ALA A 262 1.37 8.43 -7.96
N LEU A 263 1.12 7.19 -7.54
CA LEU A 263 0.52 6.87 -6.26
C LEU A 263 1.58 7.00 -5.18
N ILE A 264 1.31 7.87 -4.21
CA ILE A 264 2.22 8.15 -3.11
C ILE A 264 1.60 7.66 -1.80
N ASP A 265 2.40 6.98 -1.01
CA ASP A 265 2.04 6.50 0.32
C ASP A 265 2.11 7.63 1.37
N LYS A 266 1.87 7.30 2.64
CA LYS A 266 1.97 8.27 3.74
C LYS A 266 3.39 8.84 3.93
N TYR A 267 4.41 8.08 3.56
CA TYR A 267 5.82 8.37 3.78
C TYR A 267 6.49 9.07 2.60
N GLY A 268 5.75 9.41 1.55
CA GLY A 268 6.27 10.10 0.36
C GLY A 268 6.90 9.17 -0.69
N GLN A 269 6.68 7.86 -0.57
CA GLN A 269 7.24 6.84 -1.46
C GLN A 269 6.24 6.46 -2.55
N ILE A 270 6.73 6.12 -3.75
CA ILE A 270 5.91 5.63 -4.85
C ILE A 270 5.45 4.20 -4.55
N VAL A 271 4.14 3.95 -4.66
CA VAL A 271 3.54 2.63 -4.41
C VAL A 271 3.80 1.69 -5.59
N GLY A 272 5.05 1.25 -5.72
CA GLY A 272 5.57 0.43 -6.82
C GLY A 272 4.92 -0.95 -6.99
N SER A 273 4.12 -1.38 -6.01
CA SER A 273 3.36 -2.64 -6.07
C SER A 273 2.02 -2.53 -6.79
N ASP A 274 1.56 -1.33 -7.19
CA ASP A 274 0.25 -1.15 -7.82
C ASP A 274 0.32 -1.32 -9.35
N PHE A 275 -0.40 -2.33 -9.85
CA PHE A 275 -0.56 -2.63 -11.28
C PHE A 275 -2.02 -2.77 -11.70
N GLN A 276 -2.95 -2.35 -10.84
CA GLN A 276 -4.39 -2.62 -10.99
C GLN A 276 -5.22 -1.33 -11.00
N SER A 277 -4.74 -0.28 -10.34
CA SER A 277 -5.41 1.01 -10.31
C SER A 277 -5.44 1.65 -11.69
N LYS A 278 -6.47 2.48 -11.94
CA LYS A 278 -6.63 3.23 -13.18
C LYS A 278 -6.88 4.70 -12.91
N ILE A 279 -6.32 5.57 -13.74
CA ILE A 279 -6.63 7.00 -13.74
C ILE A 279 -7.71 7.25 -14.76
N ARG A 280 -8.83 7.85 -14.35
CA ARG A 280 -9.90 8.28 -15.22
C ARG A 280 -9.97 9.80 -15.23
N ILE A 281 -10.16 10.40 -16.39
CA ILE A 281 -10.25 11.86 -16.52
C ILE A 281 -11.70 12.23 -16.73
N ILE A 282 -12.18 13.15 -15.90
CA ILE A 282 -13.58 13.58 -15.87
C ILE A 282 -13.63 15.10 -15.84
N ILE A 283 -14.47 15.68 -16.70
CA ILE A 283 -14.80 17.10 -16.60
C ILE A 283 -15.86 17.25 -15.50
N GLU A 284 -15.56 18.07 -14.50
CA GLU A 284 -16.54 18.41 -13.48
C GLU A 284 -17.41 19.56 -14.00
N THR A 285 -18.71 19.30 -14.15
CA THR A 285 -19.71 20.28 -14.62
C THR A 285 -20.64 20.72 -13.48
N THR A 286 -20.23 20.59 -12.23
CA THR A 286 -21.01 21.01 -11.07
C THR A 286 -20.89 22.53 -10.89
N ASN A 287 -21.98 23.19 -10.50
CA ASN A 287 -22.05 24.65 -10.29
C ASN A 287 -21.73 25.52 -11.53
N LEU A 288 -21.99 25.01 -12.74
CA LEU A 288 -21.93 25.84 -13.94
C LEU A 288 -23.06 26.88 -13.92
N ASP A 289 -22.75 28.12 -14.25
CA ASP A 289 -23.77 29.14 -14.51
C ASP A 289 -24.57 28.81 -15.81
N GLU A 290 -25.66 29.56 -16.05
CA GLU A 290 -26.53 29.34 -17.21
C GLU A 290 -25.77 29.43 -18.54
N GLN A 291 -24.71 30.26 -18.64
CA GLN A 291 -23.92 30.42 -19.86
C GLN A 291 -22.87 29.30 -20.02
N GLN A 292 -22.28 28.85 -18.92
CA GLN A 292 -21.34 27.73 -18.87
C GLN A 292 -22.02 26.41 -19.20
N SER A 293 -23.30 26.26 -18.84
CA SER A 293 -24.12 25.10 -19.19
C SER A 293 -24.40 24.98 -20.69
N LEU A 294 -24.40 26.09 -21.45
CA LEU A 294 -24.57 26.09 -22.91
C LEU A 294 -23.33 25.60 -23.68
N TYR A 295 -22.14 25.75 -23.10
CA TYR A 295 -20.86 25.47 -23.76
C TYR A 295 -20.00 24.50 -22.94
N TYR A 296 -20.51 23.29 -22.71
CA TYR A 296 -19.75 22.28 -22.01
C TYR A 296 -18.52 21.83 -22.84
N PRO A 297 -17.34 21.71 -22.19
CA PRO A 297 -16.17 21.15 -22.82
C PRO A 297 -16.32 19.63 -22.99
N ILE A 298 -15.71 19.11 -24.05
CA ILE A 298 -15.68 17.69 -24.40
C ILE A 298 -14.22 17.24 -24.34
N LEU A 299 -13.99 16.07 -23.71
CA LEU A 299 -12.71 15.38 -23.80
C LEU A 299 -12.69 14.53 -25.07
N GLU A 300 -11.70 14.78 -25.92
CA GLU A 300 -11.37 13.92 -27.04
C GLU A 300 -10.08 13.16 -26.74
N GLY A 301 -10.07 11.86 -27.05
CA GLY A 301 -8.91 10.99 -26.88
C GLY A 301 -9.09 9.92 -25.79
N ILE A 302 -7.96 9.45 -25.27
CA ILE A 302 -7.93 8.45 -24.20
C ILE A 302 -8.19 9.15 -22.87
N ILE A 303 -9.16 8.67 -22.10
CA ILE A 303 -9.54 9.25 -20.81
C ILE A 303 -9.32 8.29 -19.64
N THR A 304 -8.84 7.07 -19.89
CA THR A 304 -8.53 6.07 -18.87
C THR A 304 -7.11 5.56 -19.10
N TYR A 305 -6.31 5.53 -18.04
CA TYR A 305 -4.90 5.14 -18.07
C TYR A 305 -4.60 4.14 -16.97
N ASP A 306 -3.89 3.07 -17.28
CA ASP A 306 -3.50 2.09 -16.28
C ASP A 306 -2.32 2.61 -15.43
N MET A 307 -2.30 2.23 -14.15
CA MET A 307 -1.13 2.35 -13.30
C MET A 307 -0.22 1.14 -13.53
N ILE A 308 1.07 1.40 -13.75
CA ILE A 308 2.10 0.38 -13.89
C ILE A 308 3.17 0.67 -12.85
N GLY A 309 3.26 -0.18 -11.82
CA GLY A 309 4.20 0.04 -10.73
C GLY A 309 3.97 1.35 -9.99
N GLY A 310 2.70 1.69 -9.74
CA GLY A 310 2.30 2.91 -9.05
C GLY A 310 2.41 4.20 -9.86
N VAL A 311 2.85 4.14 -11.13
CA VAL A 311 2.99 5.32 -11.99
C VAL A 311 2.19 5.23 -13.28
N SER A 312 1.81 6.38 -13.83
CA SER A 312 1.11 6.45 -15.11
C SER A 312 1.48 7.71 -15.89
N VAL A 313 1.36 7.65 -17.21
CA VAL A 313 1.61 8.77 -18.14
C VAL A 313 0.30 9.21 -18.79
N ILE A 314 -0.09 10.44 -18.51
CA ILE A 314 -1.27 11.08 -19.06
C ILE A 314 -0.87 11.84 -20.32
N GLN A 315 -1.45 11.46 -21.47
CA GLN A 315 -1.12 12.06 -22.77
C GLN A 315 -2.23 11.86 -23.79
N ASN A 316 -2.20 12.63 -24.88
CA ASN A 316 -3.16 12.54 -26.00
C ASN A 316 -4.61 12.86 -25.60
N ILE A 317 -4.79 13.86 -24.74
CA ILE A 317 -6.10 14.43 -24.43
C ILE A 317 -6.19 15.78 -25.09
N GLN A 318 -7.30 16.01 -25.75
CA GLN A 318 -7.65 17.27 -26.37
C GLN A 318 -8.96 17.75 -25.77
N ILE A 319 -9.04 19.04 -25.46
CA ILE A 319 -10.28 19.64 -25.01
C ILE A 319 -10.88 20.42 -26.18
N SER A 320 -12.10 20.04 -26.57
CA SER A 320 -12.87 20.73 -27.59
C SER A 320 -14.13 21.33 -26.98
N VAL A 321 -14.52 22.51 -27.46
CA VAL A 321 -15.79 23.14 -27.09
C VAL A 321 -16.60 23.41 -28.33
N LYS A 322 -17.93 23.23 -28.22
CA LYS A 322 -18.88 23.26 -29.34
C LYS A 322 -18.94 24.62 -30.07
N ASN A 323 -18.42 25.70 -29.46
CA ASN A 323 -18.20 27.01 -30.10
C ASN A 323 -16.81 27.54 -29.71
N ASN A 324 -16.12 28.19 -30.65
CA ASN A 324 -14.77 28.77 -30.50
C ASN A 324 -14.64 29.92 -29.47
N GLN A 325 -15.61 30.08 -28.56
CA GLN A 325 -15.73 31.16 -27.58
C GLN A 325 -15.63 30.66 -26.12
N ALA A 326 -15.02 29.50 -25.87
CA ALA A 326 -14.85 28.97 -24.53
C ALA A 326 -13.38 28.61 -24.26
N VAL A 327 -12.94 28.86 -23.02
CA VAL A 327 -11.55 28.81 -22.57
C VAL A 327 -11.51 27.90 -21.34
N VAL A 328 -10.55 26.97 -21.24
CA VAL A 328 -10.37 26.19 -20.00
C VAL A 328 -9.33 26.91 -19.14
N LYS A 329 -9.71 27.26 -17.91
CA LYS A 329 -8.86 28.07 -17.02
C LYS A 329 -7.97 27.23 -16.11
N SER A 330 -8.46 26.06 -15.66
CA SER A 330 -7.73 25.27 -14.66
C SER A 330 -8.06 23.79 -14.73
N VAL A 331 -7.04 22.95 -14.56
CA VAL A 331 -7.17 21.51 -14.35
C VAL A 331 -6.83 21.22 -12.88
N GLN A 332 -7.74 20.60 -12.13
CA GLN A 332 -7.52 20.24 -10.72
C GLN A 332 -7.45 18.73 -10.54
N LEU A 333 -6.30 18.21 -10.12
CA LEU A 333 -6.21 16.79 -9.77
C LEU A 333 -6.92 16.56 -8.44
N LYS A 334 -7.95 15.69 -8.42
CA LYS A 334 -8.55 15.23 -7.16
C LYS A 334 -8.61 13.72 -7.13
N LYS A 335 -7.82 13.08 -6.27
CA LYS A 335 -7.96 11.64 -6.02
C LYS A 335 -9.37 11.39 -5.49
N GLN A 336 -10.21 10.76 -6.30
CA GLN A 336 -11.53 10.28 -5.89
C GLN A 336 -11.49 8.76 -6.00
N TYR A 337 -11.80 8.07 -4.90
CA TYR A 337 -11.98 6.63 -4.93
C TYR A 337 -13.38 6.34 -5.46
N VAL A 338 -13.49 5.65 -6.59
CA VAL A 338 -14.76 5.04 -7.01
C VAL A 338 -14.86 3.70 -6.31
N MET A 339 -15.65 3.64 -5.25
CA MET A 339 -16.08 2.36 -4.69
C MET A 339 -17.16 1.80 -5.62
N GLU A 340 -16.83 0.80 -6.45
CA GLU A 340 -17.87 -0.01 -7.07
C GLU A 340 -18.52 -0.88 -5.98
N ASP A 341 -19.84 -0.78 -5.87
CA ASP A 341 -20.68 -1.53 -4.94
C ASP A 341 -20.50 -3.05 -5.12
N LEU A 342 -19.55 -3.66 -4.40
CA LEU A 342 -19.53 -5.11 -4.19
C LEU A 342 -20.37 -5.46 -2.96
N LYS A 343 -21.68 -5.55 -3.18
CA LYS A 343 -22.58 -6.35 -2.33
C LYS A 343 -22.25 -7.82 -2.53
N LEU A 344 -21.54 -8.43 -1.58
CA LEU A 344 -21.77 -9.77 -1.00
C LEU A 344 -20.55 -10.12 -0.15
N GLY A 345 -20.81 -10.54 1.09
CA GLY A 345 -19.77 -10.87 2.06
C GLY A 345 -18.85 -12.00 1.60
N LEU A 346 -17.62 -11.93 2.13
CA LEU A 346 -16.46 -12.80 1.94
C LEU A 346 -15.52 -12.33 0.81
N TYR A 347 -14.34 -11.85 1.24
CA TYR A 347 -13.19 -11.35 0.45
C TYR A 347 -13.43 -10.05 -0.33
N GLN A 348 -13.28 -8.94 0.38
CA GLN A 348 -13.02 -7.63 -0.23
C GLN A 348 -11.50 -7.45 -0.35
N ASP A 349 -11.02 -7.28 -1.58
CA ASP A 349 -10.12 -6.17 -1.91
C ASP A 349 -10.27 -5.81 -3.40
N PHE A 350 -11.10 -4.78 -3.57
CA PHE A 350 -11.13 -3.70 -4.56
C PHE A 350 -11.13 -4.02 -6.06
N GLY A 351 -12.31 -3.78 -6.66
CA GLY A 351 -12.46 -3.46 -8.07
C GLY A 351 -11.70 -2.20 -8.46
N GLU A 352 -11.67 -1.90 -9.76
CA GLU A 352 -11.00 -0.75 -10.37
C GLU A 352 -10.97 0.48 -9.45
N VAL A 353 -9.81 0.81 -8.90
CA VAL A 353 -9.60 2.10 -8.25
C VAL A 353 -9.53 3.12 -9.37
N ALA A 354 -10.69 3.64 -9.79
CA ALA A 354 -10.76 4.72 -10.75
C ALA A 354 -10.44 6.03 -10.04
N ILE A 355 -9.28 6.59 -10.34
CA ILE A 355 -8.79 7.85 -9.80
C ILE A 355 -9.25 8.96 -10.74
N ASN A 356 -10.22 9.77 -10.30
CA ASN A 356 -10.73 10.83 -11.15
C ASN A 356 -9.74 12.00 -11.28
N LEU A 357 -9.64 12.58 -12.45
CA LEU A 357 -8.90 13.81 -12.69
C LEU A 357 -9.94 14.87 -13.05
N GLN A 358 -10.11 15.89 -12.20
CA GLN A 358 -11.15 16.91 -12.40
C GLN A 358 -10.63 18.07 -13.25
N ILE A 359 -11.40 18.46 -14.25
CA ILE A 359 -11.07 19.63 -15.07
C ILE A 359 -12.17 20.67 -14.88
N SER A 360 -11.82 21.85 -14.36
CA SER A 360 -12.75 22.97 -14.12
C SER A 360 -12.61 23.99 -15.24
N CYS A 361 -13.66 24.14 -16.05
CA CYS A 361 -13.65 25.03 -17.22
C CYS A 361 -14.53 26.26 -16.99
N TYR A 362 -14.12 27.42 -17.51
CA TYR A 362 -14.87 28.67 -17.40
C TYR A 362 -15.03 29.32 -18.78
N VAL A 363 -16.26 29.45 -19.27
CA VAL A 363 -16.52 30.02 -20.59
C VAL A 363 -16.34 31.54 -20.55
N TYR A 364 -15.41 32.09 -21.34
CA TYR A 364 -15.31 33.52 -21.61
C TYR A 364 -15.93 33.85 -22.96
N LEU A 365 -17.09 34.49 -22.98
CA LEU A 365 -17.55 35.19 -24.17
C LEU A 365 -16.59 36.36 -24.42
N ASN A 366 -15.65 36.21 -25.35
CA ASN A 366 -15.09 37.37 -26.03
C ASN A 366 -16.26 38.02 -26.78
N THR A 367 -16.89 39.02 -26.18
CA THR A 367 -17.63 40.01 -26.95
C THR A 367 -16.63 40.61 -27.94
N PRO A 368 -16.90 40.55 -29.25
CA PRO A 368 -16.12 41.33 -30.18
C PRO A 368 -16.25 42.80 -29.75
N ALA A 369 -15.15 43.44 -29.39
CA ALA A 369 -15.10 44.90 -29.30
C ALA A 369 -15.24 45.44 -30.73
N TRP A 370 -16.47 45.70 -31.15
CA TRP A 370 -16.80 46.49 -32.32
C TRP A 370 -17.77 47.58 -31.84
N GLU A 371 -17.46 48.81 -32.24
CA GLU A 371 -18.12 50.08 -31.91
C GLU A 371 -19.64 50.09 -32.04
#